data_AF-A0A6A7LHW4-F1
#
_entry.id   AF-A0A6A7LHW4-F1
#
_cell.length_a   1.000
_cell.length_b   1.000
_cell.length_c   1.000
_cell.angle_alpha   90.00
_cell.angle_beta   90.00
_cell.angle_gamma   90.00
#
_symmetry.space_group_name_H-M   'P 1'
#
loop_
_entity.id
_entity.type
_entity.pdbx_description
1 polymer ?
#
loop_
_entity_poly.entity_id
_entity_poly.type
_entity_poly.pdbx_seq_one_letter_code
_entity_poly.pdbx_strand_id
1 'polypeptide(L)'
;MNIFESEIPMPISARTCSCKDKNGKMVAYAFVDSYHGLCLDKKEIIKFEIEACLTLLKRSSNDMDLITIEKEIVQLRNMLDFLTRKGFC
;
A
#
# COMPACT_ATOMS: atom_id res chain seq x y z
N MET A 1 -20.07 -27.88 -0.74
CA MET A 1 -18.90 -27.08 -1.16
C MET A 1 -19.15 -25.68 -0.62
N ASN A 2 -18.49 -25.30 0.48
CA ASN A 2 -18.65 -23.96 1.04
C ASN A 2 -17.96 -22.98 0.09
N ILE A 3 -18.75 -22.13 -0.54
CA ILE A 3 -18.24 -21.00 -1.31
C ILE A 3 -17.81 -19.99 -0.25
N PHE A 4 -16.57 -20.10 0.22
CA PHE A 4 -15.94 -18.97 0.90
C PHE A 4 -15.99 -17.83 -0.10
N GLU A 5 -16.58 -16.70 0.30
CA GLU A 5 -16.43 -15.44 -0.40
C GLU A 5 -14.94 -15.32 -0.75
N SER A 6 -14.63 -15.45 -2.03
CA SER A 6 -13.30 -15.24 -2.54
C SER A 6 -13.05 -13.75 -2.38
N GLU A 7 -12.67 -13.32 -1.17
CA GLU A 7 -11.95 -12.07 -0.98
C GLU A 7 -10.81 -12.13 -1.98
N ILE A 8 -10.94 -11.34 -3.05
CA ILE A 8 -9.91 -11.26 -4.08
C ILE A 8 -8.64 -10.92 -3.30
N PRO A 9 -7.62 -11.81 -3.29
CA PRO A 9 -6.48 -11.61 -2.44
C PRO A 9 -5.85 -10.28 -2.82
N MET A 10 -5.76 -9.36 -1.84
CA MET A 10 -5.14 -8.06 -2.06
C MET A 10 -3.78 -8.28 -2.71
N PRO A 11 -3.52 -7.72 -3.90
CA PRO A 11 -2.33 -8.07 -4.67
C PRO A 11 -1.05 -7.54 -4.02
N ILE A 12 -1.17 -6.56 -3.13
CA ILE A 12 -0.08 -5.94 -2.39
C ILE A 12 -0.34 -6.06 -0.89
N SER A 13 0.67 -6.48 -0.15
CA SER A 13 0.72 -6.44 1.31
C SER A 13 1.65 -5.33 1.79
N ALA A 14 1.28 -4.66 2.89
CA ALA A 14 2.07 -3.61 3.52
C ALA A 14 2.47 -4.00 4.93
N ARG A 15 3.69 -3.61 5.36
CA ARG A 15 4.18 -3.81 6.73
C ARG A 15 5.01 -2.60 7.16
N THR A 16 4.93 -2.22 8.43
CA THR A 16 5.91 -1.27 8.97
C THR A 16 7.23 -2.00 9.24
N CYS A 17 8.33 -1.36 8.86
CA CYS A 17 9.67 -1.85 9.11
C CYS A 17 10.48 -0.76 9.82
N SER A 18 11.25 -1.16 10.82
CA SER A 18 12.26 -0.31 11.45
C SER A 18 13.61 -0.67 10.86
N CYS A 19 14.04 0.05 9.83
CA CYS A 19 15.37 -0.14 9.24
C CYS A 19 16.41 0.67 10.03
N LYS A 20 17.42 -0.03 10.57
CA LYS A 20 18.49 0.59 11.37
C LYS A 20 19.35 1.58 10.59
N ASP A 21 19.44 1.44 9.26
CA ASP A 21 20.31 2.24 8.39
C ASP A 21 19.74 3.59 7.92
N LYS A 22 18.42 3.81 8.05
CA LYS A 22 17.76 5.00 7.50
C LYS A 22 16.83 5.66 8.52
N ASN A 23 17.36 6.00 9.71
CA ASN A 23 16.76 6.86 10.75
C ASN A 23 15.22 7.07 10.67
N GLY A 24 14.44 5.99 10.68
CA GLY A 24 13.00 6.11 10.52
C GLY A 24 12.29 4.78 10.32
N LYS A 25 11.08 4.69 10.89
CA LYS A 25 10.09 3.68 10.51
C LYS A 25 9.60 3.99 9.09
N MET A 26 9.47 2.97 8.27
CA MET A 26 8.94 3.06 6.90
C MET A 26 7.87 1.99 6.65
N VAL A 27 7.07 2.15 5.61
CA VAL A 27 6.18 1.11 5.11
C VAL A 27 6.87 0.37 3.96
N ALA A 28 6.89 -0.96 4.03
CA ALA A 28 7.41 -1.83 2.99
C ALA A 28 6.26 -2.57 2.31
N TYR A 29 6.34 -2.70 0.98
CA TYR A 29 5.33 -3.34 0.15
C TYR A 29 5.87 -4.64 -0.46
N ALA A 30 4.99 -5.62 -0.61
CA ALA A 30 5.30 -6.86 -1.31
C ALA A 30 4.08 -7.37 -2.08
N PHE A 31 4.28 -7.77 -3.34
CA PHE A 31 3.25 -8.45 -4.12
C PHE A 31 2.98 -9.84 -3.53
N VAL A 32 1.70 -10.18 -3.37
CA VAL A 32 1.27 -11.49 -2.87
C VAL A 32 1.40 -12.56 -3.96
N ASP A 33 1.25 -12.16 -5.22
CA ASP A 33 1.60 -12.98 -6.38
C ASP A 33 2.44 -12.18 -7.39
N SER A 34 3.61 -12.72 -7.70
CA SER A 34 4.60 -12.23 -8.65
C SER A 34 4.02 -11.95 -10.04
N TYR A 35 3.00 -12.69 -10.48
CA TYR A 35 2.44 -12.56 -11.82
C TYR A 35 1.60 -11.28 -12.01
N HIS A 36 1.05 -10.72 -10.93
CA HIS A 36 0.20 -9.53 -11.01
C HIS A 36 0.98 -8.22 -11.18
N GLY A 37 2.25 -8.16 -10.76
CA GLY A 37 3.07 -6.94 -10.88
C GLY A 37 3.33 -6.50 -12.33
N LEU A 38 3.27 -7.43 -13.29
CA LEU A 38 3.51 -7.16 -14.71
C LEU A 38 2.30 -6.59 -15.46
N CYS A 39 1.10 -6.71 -14.89
CA CYS A 39 -0.15 -6.33 -15.55
C CYS A 39 -0.81 -5.08 -14.95
N LEU A 40 -0.22 -4.50 -13.91
CA LEU A 40 -0.81 -3.37 -13.20
C LEU A 40 -0.15 -2.05 -13.59
N ASP A 41 -0.98 -1.09 -13.99
CA ASP A 41 -0.54 0.28 -14.18
C ASP A 41 -0.07 0.89 -12.86
N LYS A 42 0.86 1.85 -12.93
CA LYS A 42 1.37 2.57 -11.75
C LYS A 42 0.26 3.17 -10.89
N LYS A 43 -0.83 3.64 -11.51
CA LYS A 43 -2.01 4.17 -10.79
C LYS A 43 -2.71 3.08 -9.98
N GLU A 44 -2.86 1.88 -10.55
CA GLU A 44 -3.48 0.74 -9.88
C GLU A 44 -2.59 0.23 -8.76
N ILE A 45 -1.27 0.15 -8.97
CA ILE A 45 -0.30 -0.18 -7.92
C ILE A 45 -0.46 0.76 -6.71
N ILE A 46 -0.49 2.07 -6.94
CA ILE A 46 -0.65 3.06 -5.85
C ILE A 46 -2.00 2.90 -5.14
N LYS A 47 -3.08 2.59 -5.85
CA LYS A 47 -4.39 2.30 -5.22
C LYS A 47 -4.31 1.08 -4.30
N PHE A 48 -3.66 0.00 -4.75
CA PHE A 48 -3.46 -1.19 -3.93
C PHE A 48 -2.55 -0.94 -2.73
N GLU A 49 -1.51 -0.13 -2.86
CA GLU A 49 -0.67 0.31 -1.75
C GLU A 49 -1.46 1.12 -0.72
N ILE A 50 -2.33 2.04 -1.16
CA ILE A 50 -3.23 2.80 -0.28
C ILE A 50 -4.15 1.85 0.50
N GLU A 51 -4.77 0.89 -0.19
CA GLU A 51 -5.66 -0.08 0.44
C GLU A 51 -4.89 -0.97 1.44
N ALA A 52 -3.67 -1.39 1.09
CA ALA A 52 -2.81 -2.19 1.96
C ALA A 52 -2.42 -1.40 3.22
N CYS A 53 -2.10 -0.11 3.07
CA CYS A 53 -1.84 0.79 4.18
C CYS A 53 -3.07 1.01 5.07
N LEU A 54 -4.27 1.17 4.50
CA LEU A 54 -5.51 1.28 5.28
C LEU A 54 -5.80 0.00 6.07
N THR A 55 -5.53 -1.16 5.48
CA THR A 55 -5.66 -2.45 6.17
C THR A 55 -4.62 -2.62 7.27
N LEU A 56 -3.38 -2.18 7.03
CA LEU A 56 -2.31 -2.16 8.02
C LEU A 56 -2.64 -1.20 9.17
N LEU A 57 -3.23 -0.03 8.89
CA LEU A 57 -3.65 0.95 9.88
C LEU A 57 -4.69 0.36 10.84
N LYS A 58 -5.70 -0.33 10.30
CA LYS A 58 -6.74 -1.02 11.11
C LYS A 58 -6.18 -2.11 12.04
N ARG A 59 -5.05 -2.71 11.68
CA ARG A 59 -4.42 -3.81 12.43
C ARG A 59 -3.28 -3.33 13.36
N SER A 60 -2.84 -2.08 13.23
CA SER A 60 -1.73 -1.53 14.00
C SER A 60 -2.23 -0.92 15.30
N SER A 61 -1.49 -1.15 16.38
CA SER A 61 -1.81 -0.62 17.72
C SER A 61 -0.73 0.30 18.29
N ASN A 62 0.39 0.46 17.59
CA ASN A 62 1.52 1.28 18.01
C ASN A 62 1.41 2.68 17.39
N ASP A 63 1.37 3.72 18.23
CA ASP A 63 1.24 5.12 17.81
C ASP A 63 2.28 5.53 16.77
N MET A 64 3.52 5.05 16.90
CA MET A 64 4.57 5.36 15.94
C MET A 64 4.34 4.66 14.59
N ASP A 65 3.77 3.46 14.59
CA ASP A 65 3.38 2.79 13.35
C ASP A 65 2.19 3.52 12.71
N LEU A 66 1.19 3.90 13.51
CA LEU A 66 0.02 4.66 13.04
C LEU A 66 0.45 5.96 12.33
N ILE A 67 1.30 6.76 12.98
CA ILE A 67 1.81 8.01 12.39
C ILE A 67 2.58 7.76 11.09
N THR A 68 3.41 6.71 11.05
CA THR A 68 4.15 6.34 9.84
C THR A 68 3.20 5.94 8.71
N ILE A 69 2.19 5.13 9.00
CA ILE A 69 1.21 4.66 8.01
C ILE A 69 0.35 5.81 7.50
N GLU A 70 -0.12 6.71 8.37
CA GLU A 70 -0.90 7.88 7.98
C GLU A 70 -0.12 8.81 7.04
N LYS A 71 1.15 9.08 7.38
CA LYS A 71 2.05 9.88 6.52
C LYS A 71 2.21 9.23 5.15
N GLU A 72 2.40 7.93 5.11
CA GLU A 72 2.54 7.17 3.88
C GLU A 72 1.27 7.27 3.01
N ILE A 73 0.08 7.10 3.61
CA ILE A 73 -1.21 7.23 2.89
C ILE A 73 -1.34 8.61 2.24
N VAL A 74 -0.95 9.68 2.95
CA VAL A 74 -0.98 11.04 2.41
C VAL A 74 -0.03 11.18 1.20
N GLN A 75 1.18 10.63 1.29
CA GLN A 75 2.14 10.66 0.19
C GLN A 75 1.64 9.89 -1.04
N LEU A 76 1.10 8.69 -0.85
CA LEU A 76 0.52 7.88 -1.93
C LEU A 76 -0.67 8.58 -2.60
N ARG A 77 -1.56 9.18 -1.82
CA ARG A 77 -2.68 9.97 -2.37
C ARG A 77 -2.19 11.16 -3.20
N ASN A 78 -1.19 11.90 -2.71
CA ASN A 78 -0.60 12.99 -3.47
C ASN A 78 0.04 12.52 -4.77
N MET A 79 0.72 11.37 -4.75
CA MET A 79 1.29 10.76 -5.95
C MET A 79 0.22 10.32 -6.94
N LEU A 80 -0.87 9.71 -6.46
CA LEU A 80 -2.01 9.31 -7.29
C LEU A 80 -2.68 10.53 -7.93
N ASP A 81 -2.90 11.60 -7.17
CA ASP A 81 -3.43 12.87 -7.66
C ASP A 81 -2.53 13.47 -8.74
N PHE A 82 -1.21 13.47 -8.51
CA PHE A 82 -0.23 13.93 -9.48
C PHE A 82 -0.30 13.15 -10.80
N LEU A 83 -0.36 11.82 -10.73
CA LEU A 83 -0.47 10.95 -11.92
C LEU A 83 -1.83 11.07 -12.61
N THR A 84 -2.89 11.40 -11.87
CA THR A 84 -4.24 11.56 -12.42
C THR A 84 -4.37 12.89 -13.16
N ARG A 85 -3.73 13.95 -12.68
CA ARG A 85 -3.75 15.29 -13.31
C ARG A 85 -2.86 15.40 -14.55
N LYS A 86 -1.82 14.56 -14.71
CA LYS A 86 -1.07 14.41 -15.97
C LYS A 86 -1.83 13.52 -16.96
N GLY A 87 -3.00 13.97 -17.39
CA GLY A 87 -3.67 13.55 -18.62
C GLY A 87 -3.50 14.61 -19.73
N PHE A 88 -2.29 15.15 -19.88
CA PHE A 88 -1.97 16.09 -20.96
C PHE A 88 -1.07 15.41 -21.99
N CYS A 89 -1.60 15.43 -23.22
CA CYS A 89 -1.12 14.87 -24.49
C CYS A 89 -1.50 13.42 -24.74
#